data_AF-A0A921U0S0-F1
#
_entry.id   AF-A0A921U0S0-F1
#
_cell.length_a   1.000
_cell.length_b   1.000
_cell.length_c   1.000
_cell.angle_alpha   90.00
_cell.angle_beta   90.00
_cell.angle_gamma   90.00
#
_symmetry.space_group_name_H-M   'P 1'
#
loop_
_entity.id
_entity.type
_entity.pdbx_description
1 polymer ?
#
loop_
_entity_poly.entity_id
_entity_poly.type
_entity_poly.pdbx_seq_one_letter_code
_entity_poly.pdbx_strand_id
1 'polypeptide(L)'
;MVKGVPDGFFDHNKTGSGMQPNEPSSETALAKGSLPEGFFDNRDADLRARGIQPQKVDMNDAYKEFEKEIQEDLQEVDGGLEEEEIDAAAEREEYLTLEQHTYFAVDWRVQHLGLV
;
A
#
# COMPACT_ATOMS: atom_id res chain seq x y z
N MET A 1 -28.90 -58.27 -1.87
CA MET A 1 -27.61 -59.00 -1.83
C MET A 1 -26.65 -58.19 -0.97
N VAL A 2 -26.31 -58.69 0.23
CA VAL A 2 -25.27 -58.10 1.08
C VAL A 2 -23.92 -58.53 0.52
N LYS A 3 -23.07 -57.59 0.11
CA LYS A 3 -21.71 -57.89 -0.33
C LYS A 3 -20.82 -57.97 0.91
N GLY A 4 -20.53 -59.19 1.36
CA GLY A 4 -19.55 -59.47 2.41
C GLY A 4 -18.11 -59.26 1.93
N VAL A 5 -17.19 -59.08 2.89
CA VAL A 5 -15.75 -58.83 2.66
C VAL A 5 -15.14 -59.98 1.84
N PRO A 6 -14.22 -59.69 0.88
CA PRO A 6 -13.60 -60.71 0.04
C PRO A 6 -12.72 -61.68 0.83
N ASP A 7 -12.74 -62.96 0.45
CA ASP A 7 -11.81 -63.96 0.99
C ASP A 7 -10.36 -63.56 0.69
N GLY A 8 -9.48 -63.71 1.68
CA GLY A 8 -8.06 -63.35 1.59
C GLY A 8 -7.71 -61.93 2.05
N PHE A 9 -8.67 -61.12 2.49
CA PHE A 9 -8.41 -59.76 3.00
C PHE A 9 -7.50 -59.71 4.25
N PHE A 10 -7.41 -60.80 5.02
CA PHE A 10 -6.65 -60.85 6.28
C PHE A 10 -5.37 -61.69 6.20
N ASP A 11 -4.97 -62.16 5.02
CA ASP A 11 -3.96 -63.23 4.90
C ASP A 11 -2.50 -62.75 4.82
N HIS A 12 -2.22 -61.46 4.83
CA HIS A 12 -0.82 -60.99 4.80
C HIS A 12 -0.23 -60.71 6.19
N ASN A 13 0.43 -61.77 6.65
CA ASN A 13 1.84 -61.80 7.02
C ASN A 13 2.23 -61.56 8.49
N LYS A 14 2.30 -62.67 9.23
CA LYS A 14 3.35 -62.90 10.24
C LYS A 14 4.68 -63.21 9.55
N THR A 15 5.61 -62.25 9.45
CA THR A 15 7.05 -62.52 9.40
C THR A 15 7.85 -61.36 10.01
N GLY A 16 8.30 -61.57 11.24
CA GLY A 16 9.61 -61.23 11.82
C GLY A 16 10.38 -59.97 11.43
N SER A 17 10.68 -59.19 12.48
CA SER A 17 12.01 -58.65 12.87
C SER A 17 12.72 -57.61 11.98
N GLY A 18 13.06 -56.46 12.60
CA GLY A 18 14.22 -55.67 12.19
C GLY A 18 14.11 -54.18 12.49
N MET A 19 14.69 -53.75 13.61
CA MET A 19 14.97 -52.35 13.94
C MET A 19 15.68 -51.58 12.79
N GLN A 20 15.27 -50.33 12.62
CA GLN A 20 15.97 -49.19 12.00
C GLN A 20 17.46 -49.07 12.43
N PRO A 21 18.38 -48.43 11.65
CA PRO A 21 18.54 -46.96 11.73
C PRO A 21 19.17 -46.17 10.54
N ASN A 22 18.79 -44.89 10.47
CA ASN A 22 19.55 -43.65 10.15
C ASN A 22 19.82 -43.15 8.69
N GLU A 23 19.05 -42.10 8.34
CA GLU A 23 19.41 -40.80 7.69
C GLU A 23 19.99 -40.73 6.24
N PRO A 24 19.88 -39.60 5.49
CA PRO A 24 18.87 -38.54 5.45
C PRO A 24 18.35 -38.32 4.01
N SER A 25 17.07 -38.55 3.75
CA SER A 25 16.45 -38.10 2.50
C SER A 25 15.07 -37.58 2.85
N SER A 26 14.94 -36.27 3.06
CA SER A 26 13.64 -35.60 2.99
C SER A 26 13.21 -35.55 1.53
N GLU A 27 12.97 -36.76 1.00
CA GLU A 27 12.29 -37.01 -0.24
C GLU A 27 10.91 -36.40 -0.09
N THR A 28 10.77 -35.24 -0.72
CA THR A 28 9.50 -34.63 -1.08
C THR A 28 8.74 -35.67 -1.89
N ALA A 29 8.02 -36.56 -1.18
CA ALA A 29 7.12 -37.52 -1.77
C ALA A 29 5.98 -36.72 -2.39
N LEU A 30 6.27 -36.25 -3.60
CA LEU A 30 5.42 -35.70 -4.62
C LEU A 30 4.04 -36.34 -4.49
N ALA A 31 3.10 -35.66 -3.83
CA ALA A 31 1.70 -36.03 -3.85
C ALA A 31 1.26 -35.87 -5.30
N LYS A 32 1.30 -36.94 -6.08
CA LYS A 32 0.95 -37.02 -7.50
C LYS A 32 -0.56 -36.93 -7.72
N GLY A 33 -1.21 -35.95 -7.12
CA GLY A 33 -2.55 -35.50 -7.45
C GLY A 33 -2.46 -34.03 -7.81
N SER A 34 -3.11 -33.63 -8.91
CA SER A 34 -3.20 -32.22 -9.30
C SER A 34 -3.64 -31.42 -8.08
N LEU A 35 -2.84 -30.42 -7.70
CA LEU A 35 -3.14 -29.57 -6.56
C LEU A 35 -4.54 -28.96 -6.74
N PRO A 36 -5.41 -28.96 -5.71
CA PRO A 36 -6.74 -28.37 -5.82
C PRO A 36 -6.66 -26.91 -6.30
N GLU A 37 -7.63 -26.51 -7.14
CA GLU A 37 -7.79 -25.10 -7.52
C GLU A 37 -7.89 -24.25 -6.24
N GLY A 38 -7.10 -23.18 -6.17
CA GLY A 38 -7.08 -22.24 -5.05
C GLY A 38 -6.26 -22.65 -3.82
N PHE A 39 -5.46 -23.72 -3.91
CA PHE A 39 -4.58 -24.15 -2.81
C PHE A 39 -3.55 -23.08 -2.36
N PHE A 40 -3.14 -22.20 -3.26
CA PHE A 40 -2.20 -21.09 -2.97
C PHE A 40 -2.85 -19.69 -3.08
N ASP A 41 -4.18 -19.60 -3.11
CA ASP A 41 -4.87 -18.30 -3.23
C ASP A 41 -4.68 -17.44 -1.97
N ASN A 42 -4.38 -18.09 -0.84
CA ASN A 42 -4.10 -17.42 0.42
C ASN A 42 -2.59 -17.43 0.71
N ARG A 43 -1.90 -16.45 0.12
CA ARG A 43 -0.45 -16.21 0.31
C ARG A 43 -0.03 -16.24 1.79
N ASP A 44 -0.87 -15.72 2.70
CA ASP A 44 -0.58 -15.71 4.14
C ASP A 44 -0.73 -17.09 4.79
N ALA A 45 -1.65 -17.93 4.31
CA ALA A 45 -1.76 -19.33 4.72
C ALA A 45 -0.55 -20.12 4.22
N ASP A 46 -0.06 -19.84 3.02
CA ASP A 46 1.12 -20.50 2.44
C ASP A 46 2.39 -20.19 3.21
N LEU A 47 2.57 -18.91 3.59
CA LEU A 47 3.68 -18.50 4.45
C LEU A 47 3.62 -19.21 5.80
N ARG A 48 2.44 -19.27 6.42
CA ARG A 48 2.23 -19.99 7.69
C ARG A 48 2.49 -21.49 7.57
N ALA A 49 2.07 -22.13 6.49
CA ALA A 49 2.33 -23.54 6.21
C ALA A 49 3.83 -23.84 6.04
N ARG A 50 4.61 -22.86 5.57
CA ARG A 50 6.08 -22.90 5.50
C ARG A 50 6.78 -22.54 6.81
N GLY A 51 6.03 -22.32 7.89
CA GLY A 51 6.57 -21.90 9.19
C GLY A 51 6.98 -20.43 9.27
N ILE A 52 6.64 -19.61 8.26
CA ILE A 52 6.91 -18.18 8.23
C ILE A 52 5.66 -17.48 8.77
N GLN A 53 5.76 -16.84 9.93
CA GLN A 53 4.66 -15.99 10.41
C GLN A 53 4.61 -14.71 9.57
N PRO A 54 3.46 -14.39 8.95
CA PRO A 54 3.26 -13.09 8.32
C PRO A 54 3.64 -12.00 9.32
N GLN A 55 4.41 -11.02 8.87
CA GLN A 55 4.84 -9.91 9.72
C GLN A 55 3.59 -9.27 10.30
N LYS A 56 3.40 -9.42 11.61
CA LYS A 56 2.32 -8.76 12.33
C LYS A 56 2.64 -7.28 12.30
N VAL A 57 1.98 -6.55 11.41
CA VAL A 57 1.97 -5.09 11.49
C VAL A 57 1.36 -4.76 12.85
N ASP A 58 2.10 -4.05 13.69
CA ASP A 58 1.53 -3.56 14.93
C ASP A 58 0.47 -2.53 14.56
N MET A 59 -0.79 -2.85 14.83
CA MET A 59 -1.93 -1.98 14.51
C MET A 59 -1.79 -0.61 15.18
N ASN A 60 -1.14 -0.53 16.35
CA ASN A 60 -0.88 0.75 17.00
C ASN A 60 0.11 1.61 16.22
N ASP A 61 1.16 1.00 15.66
CA ASP A 61 2.16 1.74 14.89
C ASP A 61 1.61 2.15 13.52
N ALA A 62 0.85 1.27 12.85
CA ALA A 62 0.15 1.62 11.62
C ALA A 62 -0.88 2.74 11.84
N TYR A 63 -1.59 2.72 12.97
CA TYR A 63 -2.55 3.78 13.30
C TYR A 63 -1.85 5.13 13.55
N LYS A 64 -0.71 5.12 14.25
CA LYS A 64 0.10 6.34 14.45
C LYS A 64 0.63 6.91 13.15
N GLU A 65 1.08 6.06 12.24
CA GLU A 65 1.59 6.49 10.93
C GLU A 65 0.49 7.15 10.10
N PHE A 66 -0.71 6.55 10.10
CA PHE A 66 -1.89 7.13 9.47
C PHE A 66 -2.33 8.46 10.13
N GLU A 67 -2.33 8.53 11.47
CA GLU A 67 -2.68 9.77 12.20
C GLU A 67 -1.71 10.91 11.87
N LYS A 68 -0.41 10.61 11.72
CA LYS A 68 0.58 11.58 11.29
C LYS A 68 0.31 12.06 9.86
N GLU A 69 0.01 11.15 8.93
CA GLU A 69 -0.32 11.48 7.53
C GLU A 69 -1.51 12.44 7.45
N ILE A 70 -2.59 12.18 8.21
CA ILE A 70 -3.75 13.07 8.27
C ILE A 70 -3.39 14.46 8.83
N GLN A 71 -2.50 14.54 9.83
CA GLN A 71 -2.08 15.81 10.41
C GLN A 71 -1.22 16.63 9.45
N GLU A 72 -0.33 15.97 8.71
CA GLU A 72 0.53 16.60 7.70
C GLU A 72 -0.31 17.20 6.56
N ASP A 73 -1.28 16.44 6.04
CA ASP A 73 -2.21 16.92 5.01
C ASP A 73 -3.04 18.13 5.48
N LEU A 74 -3.51 18.12 6.74
CA LEU A 74 -4.25 19.25 7.32
C LEU A 74 -3.35 20.49 7.48
N GLN A 75 -2.09 20.30 7.84
CA GLN A 75 -1.14 21.40 7.99
C GLN A 75 -0.75 22.03 6.63
N GLU A 76 -0.68 21.25 5.55
CA GLU A 76 -0.49 21.76 4.19
C GLU A 76 -1.62 22.71 3.78
N VAL A 77 -2.88 22.36 4.10
CA VAL A 77 -4.05 23.20 3.81
C VAL A 77 -4.03 24.51 4.61
N ASP A 78 -3.61 24.46 5.88
CA ASP A 78 -3.50 25.65 6.72
C ASP A 78 -2.36 26.58 6.26
N GLY A 79 -1.24 26.04 5.76
CA GLY A 79 -0.10 26.81 5.27
C GLY A 79 -0.30 27.44 3.88
N GLY A 80 -1.01 26.76 2.98
CA GLY A 80 -1.20 27.23 1.59
C GLY A 80 -2.09 28.48 1.47
N LEU A 81 -2.95 28.74 2.45
CA LEU A 81 -3.86 29.88 2.44
C LEU A 81 -3.15 31.22 2.70
N GLU A 82 -2.04 31.21 3.45
CA GLU A 82 -1.27 32.42 3.78
C GLU A 82 -0.43 32.91 2.58
N GLU A 83 0.18 32.00 1.80
CA GLU A 83 0.94 32.37 0.59
C GLU A 83 0.01 32.91 -0.52
N GLU A 84 -1.16 32.31 -0.72
CA GLU A 84 -2.14 32.79 -1.73
C GLU A 84 -2.67 34.20 -1.40
N GLU A 85 -2.81 34.56 -0.12
CA GLU A 85 -3.24 35.90 0.29
C GLU A 85 -2.17 36.97 -0.05
N ILE A 86 -0.89 36.65 0.11
CA ILE A 86 0.21 37.57 -0.21
C ILE A 86 0.30 37.80 -1.71
N ASP A 87 0.19 36.73 -2.52
CA ASP A 87 0.24 36.84 -3.97
C ASP A 87 -0.95 37.62 -4.54
N ALA A 88 -2.16 37.38 -4.02
CA ALA A 88 -3.36 38.12 -4.42
C ALA A 88 -3.30 39.60 -4.02
N ALA A 89 -2.74 39.92 -2.84
CA ALA A 89 -2.53 41.30 -2.41
C ALA A 89 -1.49 42.02 -3.28
N ALA A 90 -0.39 41.35 -3.61
CA ALA A 90 0.67 41.88 -4.45
C ALA A 90 0.17 42.18 -5.88
N GLU A 91 -0.59 41.27 -6.49
CA GLU A 91 -1.17 41.48 -7.83
C GLU A 91 -2.10 42.70 -7.84
N ARG A 92 -2.96 42.86 -6.82
CA ARG A 92 -3.85 44.02 -6.72
C ARG A 92 -3.09 45.34 -6.56
N GLU A 93 -1.99 45.35 -5.79
CA GLU A 93 -1.14 46.53 -5.64
C GLU A 93 -0.43 46.89 -6.95
N GLU A 94 0.04 45.89 -7.72
CA GLU A 94 0.64 46.11 -9.04
C GLU A 94 -0.35 46.77 -10.01
N TYR A 95 -1.59 46.27 -10.09
CA TYR A 95 -2.62 46.90 -10.94
C TYR A 95 -2.95 48.34 -10.51
N LEU A 96 -3.05 48.59 -9.20
CA LEU A 96 -3.34 49.93 -8.67
C LEU A 96 -2.19 50.91 -8.95
N THR A 97 -0.94 50.46 -8.80
CA THR A 97 0.24 51.29 -9.08
C THR A 97 0.42 51.53 -10.57
N LEU A 98 0.11 50.56 -11.43
CA LEU A 98 0.12 50.74 -12.88
C LEU A 98 -0.90 51.81 -13.31
N GLU A 99 -2.14 51.72 -12.81
CA GLU A 99 -3.19 52.70 -13.08
C GLU A 99 -2.79 54.09 -12.59
N GLN A 100 -2.28 54.20 -11.37
CA GLN A 100 -1.82 55.47 -10.80
C GLN A 100 -0.67 56.08 -11.62
N HIS A 101 0.31 55.27 -12.03
CA HIS A 101 1.42 55.71 -12.87
C HIS A 101 0.93 56.14 -14.27
N THR A 102 -0.08 55.46 -14.84
CA THR A 102 -0.68 55.89 -16.11
C THR A 102 -1.40 57.22 -15.99
N TYR A 103 -2.15 57.44 -14.89
CA TYR A 103 -2.80 58.71 -14.61
C TYR A 103 -1.77 59.84 -14.49
N PHE A 104 -0.70 59.64 -13.72
CA PHE A 104 0.38 60.62 -13.61
C PHE A 104 1.10 60.86 -14.94
N ALA A 105 1.32 59.83 -15.75
CA ALA A 105 1.95 59.98 -17.04
C ALA A 105 1.06 60.73 -18.04
N VAL A 106 -0.26 60.50 -18.01
CA VAL A 106 -1.23 61.23 -18.84
C VAL A 106 -1.34 62.69 -18.38
N ASP A 107 -1.48 62.93 -17.08
CA ASP A 107 -1.56 64.27 -16.50
C ASP A 107 -0.27 65.08 -16.77
N TRP A 108 0.89 64.45 -16.57
CA TRP A 108 2.18 65.06 -16.88
C TRP A 108 2.31 65.41 -18.37
N ARG A 109 1.90 64.49 -19.27
CA ARG A 109 1.89 64.75 -20.72
C ARG A 109 0.94 65.88 -21.09
N VAL A 110 -0.24 65.97 -20.51
CA VAL A 110 -1.20 67.05 -20.76
C VAL A 110 -0.63 68.40 -20.30
N GLN A 111 -0.03 68.43 -19.11
CA GLN A 111 0.44 69.66 -18.49
C GLN A 111 1.75 70.20 -19.09
N HIS A 112 2.64 69.33 -19.58
CA HIS A 112 3.95 69.72 -20.11
C HIS A 112 4.06 69.68 -21.64
N LEU A 113 3.25 68.87 -22.33
CA LEU A 113 3.29 68.76 -23.79
C LEU A 113 2.08 69.40 -24.49
N GLY A 114 1.07 69.88 -23.74
CA GLY A 114 -0.04 70.66 -24.31
C GLY A 114 -0.84 69.92 -25.39
N LEU A 115 -0.95 68.59 -25.29
CA LEU A 115 -1.79 67.78 -26.17
C LEU A 115 -3.23 67.80 -25.64
N VAL A 116 -4.07 68.62 -26.28
CA VAL A 116 -5.54 68.62 -26.18
C VAL A 116 -6.11 67.86 -27.37
#